data_AF-A0A6A3L1Y2-F1
#
_entry.id   AF-A0A6A3L1Y2-F1
#
_cell.length_a   1.000
_cell.length_b   1.000
_cell.length_c   1.000
_cell.angle_alpha   90.00
_cell.angle_beta   90.00
_cell.angle_gamma   90.00
#
_symmetry.space_group_name_H-M   'P 1'
#
loop_
_entity.id
_entity.type
_entity.pdbx_description
1 polymer ?
#
loop_
_entity_poly.entity_id
_entity_poly.type
_entity_poly.pdbx_seq_one_letter_code
_entity_poly.pdbx_strand_id
1 'polypeptide(L)'
;MEPSDNSSSSDSSDRDSDSSSPVDSAATNTMGDTSVTFKPYMYPTGLEDFDEDAPLPVRKRWWERFVHLAVQCGWSNRTTLYEFKLMVSPAVQNWRGQLPKHERRDWGRLSKRFKREYCRSKVSDAENYYTMTQDKDEKALAFLHRLNVAAERAGVDFRKNSRGRQQHVRQFVKNVSDDQLKLTLRGHRFRKVADLEYILKQRELYREDDSAIRAPQPREIQAGNVVRDRFDPKCQARVHVAQGDTVFCEARQGAPTTARSQIMDVGEGCFKL
;
A
#
# COMPACT_ATOMS: atom_id res chain seq x y z
N MET A 1 -17.61 -22.39 -64.30
CA MET A 1 -16.32 -23.03 -63.99
C MET A 1 -15.41 -21.94 -63.45
N GLU A 2 -15.21 -21.94 -62.14
CA GLU A 2 -14.02 -21.37 -61.47
C GLU A 2 -12.82 -22.33 -61.66
N PRO A 3 -11.57 -22.00 -61.28
CA PRO A 3 -10.97 -20.74 -60.77
C PRO A 3 -9.62 -20.38 -61.45
N SER A 4 -8.97 -19.28 -61.04
CA SER A 4 -7.59 -19.27 -60.50
C SER A 4 -7.07 -17.86 -60.20
N ASP A 5 -6.48 -17.77 -59.01
CA ASP A 5 -6.06 -16.58 -58.27
C ASP A 5 -4.75 -15.94 -58.76
N ASN A 6 -4.67 -14.62 -58.69
CA ASN A 6 -3.43 -13.84 -58.63
C ASN A 6 -3.65 -12.66 -57.67
N SER A 7 -3.13 -12.81 -56.47
CA SER A 7 -3.07 -11.78 -55.43
C SER A 7 -1.95 -10.80 -55.72
N SER A 8 -2.30 -9.57 -56.12
CA SER A 8 -1.36 -8.44 -56.15
C SER A 8 -1.50 -7.63 -54.85
N SER A 9 -0.45 -7.66 -54.03
CA SER A 9 -0.35 -6.94 -52.76
C SER A 9 -0.12 -5.44 -53.00
N SER A 10 -1.06 -4.61 -52.57
CA SER A 10 -0.87 -3.16 -52.46
C SER A 10 -0.24 -2.82 -51.11
N ASP A 11 0.92 -2.18 -51.16
CA ASP A 11 1.69 -1.62 -50.05
C ASP A 11 1.03 -0.32 -49.57
N SER A 12 0.40 -0.36 -48.40
CA SER A 12 -0.19 0.81 -47.74
C SER A 12 0.78 1.32 -46.67
N SER A 13 1.47 2.40 -46.99
CA SER A 13 2.37 3.11 -46.09
C SER A 13 1.59 4.09 -45.20
N ASP A 14 1.14 3.63 -44.04
CA ASP A 14 0.64 4.50 -42.98
C ASP A 14 1.79 4.86 -42.04
N ARG A 15 2.35 6.06 -42.27
CA ARG A 15 3.32 6.70 -41.38
C ARG A 15 2.59 7.58 -40.38
N ASP A 16 2.37 7.07 -39.17
CA ASP A 16 2.14 7.88 -37.98
C ASP A 16 2.97 7.30 -36.84
N SER A 17 4.22 7.78 -36.74
CA SER A 17 5.09 7.55 -35.59
C SER A 17 5.26 8.87 -34.85
N ASP A 18 4.25 9.24 -34.08
CA ASP A 18 4.39 10.28 -33.06
C ASP A 18 4.69 9.59 -31.72
N SER A 19 5.92 9.09 -31.62
CA SER A 19 6.50 8.65 -30.36
C SER A 19 7.58 9.65 -30.00
N SER A 20 7.17 10.72 -29.31
CA SER A 20 8.05 11.68 -28.68
C SER A 20 9.08 10.94 -27.82
N SER A 21 10.28 10.75 -28.37
CA SER A 21 11.43 10.31 -27.60
C SER A 21 11.75 11.37 -26.55
N PRO A 22 12.21 10.98 -25.34
CA PRO A 22 12.78 11.96 -24.42
C PRO A 22 13.92 12.66 -25.16
N VAL A 23 13.85 13.99 -25.23
CA VAL A 23 14.93 14.81 -25.77
C VAL A 23 16.12 14.75 -24.82
N ASP A 24 16.94 13.71 -24.97
CA ASP A 24 18.27 13.72 -24.39
C ASP A 24 19.10 14.74 -25.17
N SER A 25 19.54 15.79 -24.50
CA SER A 25 20.45 16.81 -25.04
C SER A 25 21.83 16.19 -25.29
N ALA A 26 21.96 15.41 -26.36
CA ALA A 26 23.24 14.93 -26.86
C ALA A 26 23.95 16.09 -27.57
N ALA A 27 25.03 16.60 -26.98
CA ALA A 27 25.87 17.58 -27.62
C ALA A 27 26.54 16.92 -28.84
N THR A 28 26.18 17.39 -30.03
CA THR A 28 26.79 16.95 -31.28
C THR A 28 27.75 18.03 -31.72
N ASN A 29 29.05 17.72 -31.62
CA ASN A 29 30.09 18.63 -32.10
C ASN A 29 30.59 18.10 -33.44
N THR A 30 30.55 18.96 -34.45
CA THR A 30 31.02 18.65 -35.80
C THR A 30 32.40 19.28 -35.97
N MET A 31 33.46 18.47 -36.00
CA MET A 31 34.79 18.89 -36.47
C MET A 31 35.10 18.11 -37.75
N GLY A 32 34.93 18.76 -38.90
CA GLY A 32 35.08 18.12 -40.22
C GLY A 32 33.97 17.11 -40.54
N ASP A 33 34.27 16.13 -41.39
CA ASP A 33 33.32 15.10 -41.88
C ASP A 33 32.97 14.03 -40.81
N THR A 34 33.45 14.21 -39.57
CA THR A 34 33.18 13.30 -38.44
C THR A 34 32.29 14.00 -37.42
N SER A 35 31.01 13.63 -37.37
CA SER A 35 30.10 14.01 -36.30
C SER A 35 30.31 13.10 -35.09
N VAL A 36 30.73 13.65 -33.95
CA VAL A 36 30.84 12.90 -32.70
C VAL A 36 29.66 13.26 -31.80
N THR A 37 28.78 12.28 -31.55
CA THR A 37 27.67 12.43 -30.61
C THR A 37 28.16 12.10 -29.21
N PHE A 38 28.26 13.11 -28.35
CA PHE A 38 28.63 12.91 -26.96
C PHE A 38 27.37 12.65 -26.14
N LYS A 39 27.22 11.41 -25.65
CA LYS A 39 26.19 11.08 -24.65
C LYS A 39 26.82 11.22 -23.26
N PRO A 40 26.38 12.18 -22.42
CA PRO A 40 26.90 12.29 -21.07
C PRO A 40 26.70 10.96 -20.34
N TYR A 41 27.75 10.44 -19.71
CA TYR A 41 27.64 9.34 -18.77
C TYR A 41 26.91 9.86 -17.53
N MET A 42 25.59 9.72 -17.50
CA MET A 42 24.82 9.94 -16.28
C MET A 42 25.13 8.76 -15.36
N TYR A 43 25.85 9.04 -14.25
CA TYR A 43 25.98 8.07 -13.17
C TYR A 43 24.58 7.66 -12.70
N PRO A 44 24.34 6.41 -12.25
CA PRO A 44 23.05 5.98 -11.72
C PRO A 44 22.74 6.63 -10.35
N THR A 45 22.80 7.96 -10.25
CA THR A 45 22.40 8.71 -9.06
C THR A 45 20.91 8.48 -8.83
N GLY A 46 20.57 7.52 -7.96
CA GLY A 46 19.21 7.20 -7.56
C GLY A 46 18.80 5.72 -7.69
N LEU A 47 19.68 4.83 -8.15
CA LEU A 47 19.51 3.39 -7.90
C LEU A 47 20.32 3.03 -6.66
N GLU A 48 19.64 2.55 -5.61
CA GLU A 48 20.31 2.05 -4.41
C GLU A 48 21.00 0.71 -4.72
N ASP A 49 21.90 0.28 -3.83
CA ASP A 49 22.54 -1.02 -3.95
C ASP A 49 21.50 -2.15 -3.84
N PHE A 50 21.78 -3.26 -4.53
CA PHE A 50 20.96 -4.44 -4.45
C PHE A 50 21.09 -5.11 -3.09
N ASP A 51 19.95 -5.26 -2.41
CA ASP A 51 19.79 -6.02 -1.18
C ASP A 51 19.20 -7.41 -1.49
N GLU A 52 19.97 -8.47 -1.19
CA GLU A 52 19.56 -9.86 -1.36
C GLU A 52 18.43 -10.31 -0.44
N ASP A 53 18.31 -9.69 0.75
CA ASP A 53 17.36 -10.02 1.80
C ASP A 53 16.06 -9.21 1.67
N ALA A 54 16.04 -8.20 0.79
CA ALA A 54 14.86 -7.43 0.50
C ALA A 54 13.69 -8.32 -0.02
N PRO A 55 12.43 -7.91 0.25
CA PRO A 55 11.26 -8.61 -0.27
C PRO A 55 11.32 -8.80 -1.79
N LEU A 56 10.83 -9.94 -2.29
CA LEU A 56 10.88 -10.29 -3.72
C LEU A 56 10.38 -9.16 -4.67
N PRO A 57 9.30 -8.41 -4.37
CA PRO A 57 8.86 -7.29 -5.21
C PRO A 57 9.92 -6.18 -5.32
N VAL A 58 10.63 -5.88 -4.24
CA VAL A 58 11.70 -4.88 -4.19
C VAL A 58 12.88 -5.33 -5.06
N ARG A 59 13.31 -6.59 -4.90
CA ARG A 59 14.38 -7.18 -5.71
C ARG A 59 14.05 -7.21 -7.21
N LYS A 60 12.80 -7.54 -7.57
CA LYS A 60 12.32 -7.50 -8.96
C LYS A 60 12.33 -6.07 -9.53
N ARG A 61 11.82 -5.11 -8.75
CA ARG A 61 11.78 -3.70 -9.16
C ARG A 61 13.18 -3.14 -9.35
N TRP A 62 14.11 -3.46 -8.46
CA TRP A 62 15.51 -3.09 -8.61
C TRP A 62 16.09 -3.64 -9.92
N TRP A 63 15.88 -4.93 -10.20
CA TRP A 63 16.35 -5.56 -11.42
C TRP A 63 15.80 -4.89 -12.69
N GLU A 64 14.50 -4.57 -12.70
CA GLU A 64 13.85 -3.86 -13.81
C GLU A 64 14.44 -2.46 -14.01
N ARG A 65 14.65 -1.70 -12.91
CA ARG A 65 15.29 -0.38 -12.97
C ARG A 65 16.74 -0.47 -13.48
N PHE A 66 17.52 -1.43 -13.01
CA PHE A 66 18.90 -1.64 -13.45
C PHE A 66 18.96 -1.93 -14.97
N VAL A 67 18.12 -2.85 -15.46
CA VAL A 67 18.07 -3.18 -16.90
C VAL A 67 17.59 -1.98 -17.72
N HIS A 68 16.60 -1.25 -17.24
CA HIS A 68 16.12 -0.04 -17.90
C HIS A 68 17.23 1.01 -18.01
N LEU A 69 17.97 1.27 -16.94
CA LEU A 69 19.12 2.18 -16.94
C LEU A 69 20.19 1.74 -17.93
N ALA A 70 20.51 0.44 -17.97
CA ALA A 70 21.48 -0.09 -18.93
C ALA A 70 21.05 0.16 -20.39
N VAL A 71 19.75 0.06 -20.69
CA VAL A 71 19.19 0.35 -22.02
C VAL A 71 19.21 1.85 -22.31
N GLN A 72 18.72 2.69 -21.39
CA GLN A 72 18.69 4.14 -21.55
C GLN A 72 20.09 4.72 -21.79
N CYS A 73 21.06 4.28 -20.99
CA CYS A 73 22.45 4.73 -21.10
C CYS A 73 23.22 4.05 -22.24
N GLY A 74 22.59 3.16 -23.02
CA GLY A 74 23.22 2.46 -24.14
C GLY A 74 24.44 1.64 -23.73
N TRP A 75 24.41 1.03 -22.55
CA TRP A 75 25.56 0.33 -21.99
C TRP A 75 25.97 -0.88 -22.83
N SER A 76 27.27 -0.98 -23.09
CA SER A 76 27.86 -2.19 -23.66
C SER A 76 27.82 -3.34 -22.64
N ASN A 77 27.90 -4.58 -23.14
CA ASN A 77 28.02 -5.77 -22.29
C ASN A 77 29.10 -5.62 -21.19
N ARG A 78 30.25 -5.01 -21.51
CA ARG A 78 31.34 -4.80 -20.54
C ARG A 78 30.97 -3.76 -19.49
N THR A 79 30.33 -2.67 -19.91
CA THR A 79 29.87 -1.59 -19.01
C THR A 79 28.82 -2.13 -18.04
N THR A 80 27.79 -2.82 -18.55
CA THR A 80 26.73 -3.38 -17.72
C THR A 80 27.26 -4.35 -16.67
N LEU A 81 28.24 -5.18 -17.01
CA LEU A 81 28.87 -6.10 -16.06
C LEU A 81 29.69 -5.40 -14.97
N TYR A 82 30.30 -4.27 -15.31
CA TYR A 82 31.06 -3.46 -14.36
C TYR A 82 30.10 -2.74 -13.41
N GLU A 83 29.10 -2.04 -13.94
CA GLU A 83 28.08 -1.35 -13.14
C GLU A 83 27.30 -2.33 -12.26
N PHE A 84 26.90 -3.48 -12.79
CA PHE A 84 26.26 -4.52 -11.99
C PHE A 84 27.12 -4.96 -10.81
N LYS A 85 28.44 -5.07 -10.99
CA LYS A 85 29.34 -5.45 -9.89
C LYS A 85 29.39 -4.37 -8.81
N LEU A 86 29.35 -3.09 -9.17
CA LEU A 86 29.39 -1.99 -8.22
C LEU A 86 28.10 -1.88 -7.40
N MET A 87 26.96 -2.16 -8.03
CA MET A 87 25.63 -1.91 -7.46
C MET A 87 25.06 -3.13 -6.70
N VAL A 88 25.83 -4.20 -6.52
CA VAL A 88 25.36 -5.41 -5.82
C VAL A 88 26.20 -5.70 -4.59
N SER A 89 25.53 -6.24 -3.57
CA SER A 89 26.15 -6.59 -2.30
C SER A 89 27.35 -7.55 -2.44
N PRO A 90 28.26 -7.58 -1.44
CA PRO A 90 29.36 -8.52 -1.41
C PRO A 90 28.93 -9.99 -1.57
N ALA A 91 27.77 -10.38 -1.03
CA ALA A 91 27.26 -11.75 -1.16
C ALA A 91 26.95 -12.10 -2.62
N VAL A 92 26.29 -11.19 -3.36
CA VAL A 92 26.02 -11.37 -4.79
C VAL A 92 27.31 -11.33 -5.60
N GLN A 93 28.31 -10.52 -5.22
CA GLN A 93 29.62 -10.54 -5.87
C GLN A 93 30.34 -11.88 -5.69
N ASN A 94 30.26 -12.48 -4.51
CA ASN A 94 30.81 -13.81 -4.22
C ASN A 94 30.08 -14.90 -5.00
N TRP A 95 28.74 -14.86 -5.04
CA TRP A 95 27.93 -15.74 -5.90
C TRP A 95 28.26 -15.57 -7.39
N ARG A 96 28.54 -14.36 -7.85
CA ARG A 96 29.01 -14.16 -9.22
C ARG A 96 30.38 -14.79 -9.41
N GLY A 97 31.26 -14.72 -8.41
CA GLY A 97 32.63 -15.24 -8.42
C GLY A 97 32.74 -16.75 -8.68
N GLN A 98 31.81 -17.55 -8.15
CA GLN A 98 31.76 -19.01 -8.37
C GLN A 98 31.35 -19.41 -9.80
N LEU A 99 30.79 -18.50 -10.59
CA LEU A 99 30.32 -18.83 -11.93
C LEU A 99 31.49 -19.00 -12.94
N PRO A 100 31.34 -19.88 -13.95
CA PRO A 100 32.31 -20.02 -15.02
C PRO A 100 32.63 -18.69 -15.71
N LYS A 101 33.89 -18.50 -16.12
CA LYS A 101 34.38 -17.25 -16.73
C LYS A 101 33.55 -16.79 -17.93
N HIS A 102 33.07 -17.72 -18.75
CA HIS A 102 32.25 -17.42 -19.93
C HIS A 102 30.85 -16.90 -19.55
N GLU A 103 30.28 -17.34 -18.43
CA GLU A 103 29.00 -16.83 -17.92
C GLU A 103 29.18 -15.45 -17.25
N ARG A 104 30.29 -15.24 -16.53
CA ARG A 104 30.59 -13.96 -15.86
C ARG A 104 30.87 -12.81 -16.83
N ARG A 105 31.27 -13.12 -18.06
CA ARG A 105 31.64 -12.16 -19.12
C ARG A 105 30.52 -11.88 -20.12
N ASP A 106 29.43 -12.62 -20.04
CA ASP A 106 28.27 -12.49 -20.91
C ASP A 106 27.08 -12.03 -20.07
N TRP A 107 26.67 -10.77 -20.26
CA TRP A 107 25.54 -10.17 -19.55
C TRP A 107 24.26 -10.96 -19.79
N GLY A 108 24.02 -11.45 -20.99
CA GLY A 108 22.82 -12.23 -21.33
C GLY A 108 22.73 -13.54 -20.53
N ARG A 109 23.86 -14.20 -20.28
CA ARG A 109 23.93 -15.41 -19.45
C ARG A 109 23.86 -15.08 -17.96
N LEU A 110 24.64 -14.10 -17.51
CA LEU A 110 24.68 -13.69 -16.11
C LEU A 110 23.30 -13.20 -15.64
N SER A 111 22.65 -12.33 -16.42
CA SER A 111 21.32 -11.78 -16.12
C SER A 111 20.26 -12.86 -15.97
N LYS A 112 20.23 -13.86 -16.86
CA LYS A 112 19.29 -14.99 -16.78
C LYS A 112 19.49 -15.83 -15.52
N ARG A 113 20.74 -16.03 -15.09
CA ARG A 113 21.04 -16.73 -13.83
C ARG A 113 20.67 -15.87 -12.63
N PHE A 114 21.05 -14.60 -12.62
CA PHE A 114 20.73 -13.67 -11.53
C PHE A 114 19.22 -13.56 -11.31
N LYS A 115 18.45 -13.34 -12.38
CA LYS A 115 16.98 -13.28 -12.32
C LYS A 115 16.36 -14.55 -11.75
N ARG A 116 16.95 -15.72 -12.04
CA ARG A 116 16.48 -17.02 -11.53
C ARG A 116 16.80 -17.20 -10.05
N GLU A 117 17.96 -16.77 -9.61
CA GLU A 117 18.44 -16.94 -8.24
C GLU A 117 17.77 -15.95 -7.28
N TYR A 118 17.77 -14.66 -7.65
CA TYR A 118 17.41 -13.57 -6.75
C TYR A 118 16.07 -12.91 -7.07
N CYS A 119 15.57 -13.00 -8.30
CA CYS A 119 14.32 -12.34 -8.70
C CYS A 119 13.17 -13.32 -8.97
N ARG A 120 13.37 -14.62 -8.74
CA ARG A 120 12.34 -15.65 -8.93
C ARG A 120 11.69 -16.00 -7.59
N SER A 121 10.38 -16.25 -7.63
CA SER A 121 9.67 -16.79 -6.48
C SER A 121 10.15 -18.22 -6.19
N LYS A 122 10.41 -18.52 -4.91
CA LYS A 122 10.68 -19.89 -4.46
C LYS A 122 9.40 -20.71 -4.30
N VAL A 123 8.27 -20.05 -4.02
CA VAL A 123 6.95 -20.68 -3.97
C VAL A 123 6.39 -20.86 -5.37
N SER A 124 5.72 -21.99 -5.60
CA SER A 124 5.00 -22.25 -6.86
C SER A 124 3.81 -21.31 -7.01
N ASP A 125 3.35 -21.07 -8.24
CA ASP A 125 2.19 -20.19 -8.47
C ASP A 125 0.92 -20.70 -7.79
N ALA A 126 0.72 -22.03 -7.78
CA ALA A 126 -0.39 -22.67 -7.08
C ALA A 126 -0.29 -22.51 -5.55
N GLU A 127 0.89 -22.76 -4.98
CA GLU A 127 1.12 -22.57 -3.54
C GLU A 127 0.89 -21.12 -3.13
N ASN A 128 1.47 -20.18 -3.88
CA ASN A 128 1.28 -18.75 -3.66
C ASN A 128 -0.20 -18.36 -3.68
N TYR A 129 -1.03 -18.95 -4.54
CA TYR A 129 -2.47 -18.69 -4.57
C TYR A 129 -3.20 -19.23 -3.32
N TYR A 130 -2.88 -20.46 -2.88
CA TYR A 130 -3.59 -21.10 -1.78
C TYR A 130 -3.17 -20.60 -0.39
N THR A 131 -1.95 -20.08 -0.25
CA THR A 131 -1.42 -19.58 1.02
C THR A 131 -1.51 -18.05 1.16
N MET A 132 -1.95 -17.34 0.12
CA MET A 132 -2.04 -15.88 0.13
C MET A 132 -3.01 -15.35 1.20
N THR A 133 -2.53 -14.43 2.04
CA THR A 133 -3.33 -13.69 3.03
C THR A 133 -3.26 -12.19 2.79
N GLN A 134 -4.27 -11.46 3.26
CA GLN A 134 -4.26 -10.00 3.24
C GLN A 134 -3.13 -9.47 4.14
N ASP A 135 -2.39 -8.47 3.66
CA ASP A 135 -1.35 -7.82 4.46
C ASP A 135 -1.98 -6.86 5.50
N LYS A 136 -1.26 -6.53 6.58
CA LYS A 136 -1.83 -5.81 7.75
C LYS A 136 -2.51 -4.48 7.41
N ASP A 137 -1.96 -3.74 6.44
CA ASP A 137 -2.44 -2.42 6.02
C ASP A 137 -2.96 -2.40 4.57
N GLU A 138 -3.10 -3.57 3.95
CA GLU A 138 -3.60 -3.68 2.58
C GLU A 138 -5.12 -3.50 2.58
N LYS A 139 -5.66 -2.67 1.69
CA LYS A 139 -7.11 -2.55 1.50
C LYS A 139 -7.68 -3.86 0.94
N ALA A 140 -8.90 -4.24 1.34
CA ALA A 140 -9.51 -5.50 0.89
C ALA A 140 -9.64 -5.59 -0.65
N LEU A 141 -9.85 -4.46 -1.32
CA LEU A 141 -9.86 -4.37 -2.78
C LEU A 141 -8.49 -4.66 -3.40
N ALA A 142 -7.41 -4.10 -2.83
CA ALA A 142 -6.04 -4.38 -3.27
C ALA A 142 -5.69 -5.87 -3.11
N PHE A 143 -6.10 -6.47 -1.98
CA PHE A 143 -5.95 -7.90 -1.76
C PHE A 143 -6.68 -8.74 -2.82
N LEU A 144 -7.92 -8.38 -3.19
CA LEU A 144 -8.65 -9.05 -4.26
C LEU A 144 -7.89 -9.00 -5.60
N HIS A 145 -7.32 -7.84 -5.95
CA HIS A 145 -6.53 -7.71 -7.18
C HIS A 145 -5.29 -8.59 -7.16
N ARG A 146 -4.56 -8.64 -6.04
CA ARG A 146 -3.39 -9.51 -5.88
C ARG A 146 -3.76 -10.99 -5.98
N LEU A 147 -4.88 -11.39 -5.36
CA LEU A 147 -5.40 -12.75 -5.41
C LEU A 147 -5.86 -13.16 -6.82
N ASN A 148 -6.48 -12.24 -7.58
CA ASN A 148 -6.89 -12.48 -8.97
C ASN A 148 -5.67 -12.79 -9.86
N VAL A 149 -4.59 -12.01 -9.74
CA VAL A 149 -3.36 -12.23 -10.50
C VAL A 149 -2.71 -13.57 -10.11
N ALA A 150 -2.71 -13.93 -8.83
CA ALA A 150 -2.21 -15.21 -8.37
C ALA A 150 -3.03 -16.39 -8.92
N ALA A 151 -4.36 -16.25 -8.94
CA ALA A 151 -5.27 -17.25 -9.49
C ALA A 151 -5.04 -17.48 -11.00
N GLU A 152 -4.83 -16.41 -11.77
CA GLU A 152 -4.48 -16.53 -13.19
C GLU A 152 -3.16 -17.28 -13.40
N ARG A 153 -2.12 -16.93 -12.64
CA ARG A 153 -0.82 -17.61 -12.71
C ARG A 153 -0.91 -19.08 -12.31
N ALA A 154 -1.79 -19.41 -11.36
CA ALA A 154 -2.08 -20.77 -10.94
C ALA A 154 -3.01 -21.53 -11.89
N GLY A 155 -3.52 -20.90 -12.96
CA GLY A 155 -4.46 -21.53 -13.90
C GLY A 155 -5.86 -21.76 -13.34
N VAL A 156 -6.29 -20.96 -12.37
CA VAL A 156 -7.62 -21.05 -11.75
C VAL A 156 -8.64 -20.30 -12.60
N ASP A 157 -9.59 -21.03 -13.19
CA ASP A 157 -10.63 -20.47 -14.07
C ASP A 157 -11.77 -19.75 -13.33
N PHE A 158 -11.48 -18.72 -12.54
CA PHE A 158 -12.50 -18.01 -11.75
C PHE A 158 -13.42 -17.10 -12.59
N ARG A 159 -13.04 -16.76 -13.84
CA ARG A 159 -13.84 -15.87 -14.69
C ARG A 159 -14.98 -16.59 -15.42
N LYS A 160 -14.69 -17.77 -15.96
CA LYS A 160 -15.60 -18.54 -16.83
C LYS A 160 -16.32 -19.64 -16.05
N ASN A 161 -15.61 -20.35 -15.17
CA ASN A 161 -16.16 -21.49 -14.45
C ASN A 161 -16.87 -21.03 -13.16
N SER A 162 -18.16 -21.35 -13.03
CA SER A 162 -18.94 -21.03 -11.82
C SER A 162 -18.38 -21.68 -10.54
N ARG A 163 -17.93 -22.94 -10.61
CA ARG A 163 -17.33 -23.64 -9.47
C ARG A 163 -15.98 -23.04 -9.09
N GLY A 164 -15.15 -22.76 -10.09
CA GLY A 164 -13.86 -22.07 -9.90
C GLY A 164 -14.04 -20.67 -9.28
N ARG A 165 -15.03 -19.91 -9.76
CA ARG A 165 -15.40 -18.60 -9.22
C ARG A 165 -15.81 -18.69 -7.75
N GLN A 166 -16.69 -19.61 -7.40
CA GLN A 166 -17.14 -19.78 -6.02
C GLN A 166 -15.98 -20.19 -5.10
N GLN A 167 -15.10 -21.08 -5.56
CA GLN A 167 -13.90 -21.44 -4.80
C GLN A 167 -12.99 -20.24 -4.61
N HIS A 168 -12.79 -19.43 -5.64
CA HIS A 168 -11.97 -18.23 -5.59
C HIS A 168 -12.53 -17.18 -4.63
N VAL A 169 -13.83 -16.93 -4.66
CA VAL A 169 -14.49 -16.04 -3.67
C VAL A 169 -14.35 -16.60 -2.27
N ARG A 170 -14.51 -17.92 -2.07
CA ARG A 170 -14.29 -18.53 -0.75
C ARG A 170 -12.86 -18.35 -0.27
N GLN A 171 -11.88 -18.46 -1.16
CA GLN A 171 -10.48 -18.21 -0.85
C GLN A 171 -10.26 -16.75 -0.43
N PHE A 172 -10.88 -15.78 -1.11
CA PHE A 172 -10.85 -14.37 -0.71
C PHE A 172 -11.46 -14.16 0.69
N VAL A 173 -12.69 -14.64 0.91
CA VAL A 173 -13.41 -14.51 2.19
C VAL A 173 -12.68 -15.20 3.33
N LYS A 174 -11.97 -16.30 3.07
CA LYS A 174 -11.18 -17.00 4.08
C LYS A 174 -10.00 -16.14 4.59
N ASN A 175 -9.38 -15.38 3.69
CA ASN A 175 -8.07 -14.76 3.93
C ASN A 175 -8.10 -13.23 4.05
N VAL A 176 -9.26 -12.61 3.90
CA VAL A 176 -9.48 -11.19 4.23
C VAL A 176 -9.41 -10.99 5.74
N SER A 177 -8.95 -9.85 6.23
CA SER A 177 -8.80 -9.54 7.65
C SER A 177 -10.11 -9.06 8.29
N ASP A 178 -10.98 -8.40 7.52
CA ASP A 178 -12.22 -7.80 8.03
C ASP A 178 -13.34 -8.82 8.23
N ASP A 179 -13.65 -9.12 9.49
CA ASP A 179 -14.68 -10.12 9.84
C ASP A 179 -16.10 -9.69 9.48
N GLN A 180 -16.43 -8.38 9.50
CA GLN A 180 -17.74 -7.91 9.06
C GLN A 180 -17.90 -8.14 7.56
N LEU A 181 -16.86 -7.84 6.77
CA LEU A 181 -16.85 -8.15 5.36
C LEU A 181 -16.97 -9.66 5.11
N LYS A 182 -16.31 -10.51 5.91
CA LYS A 182 -16.49 -11.96 5.81
C LYS A 182 -17.95 -12.36 5.99
N LEU A 183 -18.62 -11.83 7.00
CA LEU A 183 -20.01 -12.16 7.30
C LEU A 183 -20.93 -11.73 6.15
N THR A 184 -20.77 -10.51 5.64
CA THR A 184 -21.55 -10.03 4.49
C THR A 184 -21.36 -10.93 3.27
N LEU A 185 -20.13 -11.40 3.03
CA LEU A 185 -19.82 -12.22 1.85
C LEU A 185 -20.13 -13.73 2.04
N ARG A 186 -20.21 -14.23 3.29
CA ARG A 186 -20.53 -15.63 3.66
C ARG A 186 -22.00 -15.93 3.37
N GLY A 187 -22.35 -16.07 2.10
CA GLY A 187 -23.70 -16.41 1.65
C GLY A 187 -24.03 -15.83 0.28
N HIS A 188 -23.27 -14.82 -0.15
CA HIS A 188 -23.45 -14.21 -1.47
C HIS A 188 -22.88 -15.10 -2.57
N ARG A 189 -23.72 -15.41 -3.56
CA ARG A 189 -23.30 -16.08 -4.79
C ARG A 189 -23.04 -15.05 -5.87
N PHE A 190 -21.77 -14.84 -6.17
CA PHE A 190 -21.36 -13.91 -7.22
C PHE A 190 -21.50 -14.54 -8.60
N ARG A 191 -22.19 -13.85 -9.52
CA ARG A 191 -22.26 -14.25 -10.93
C ARG A 191 -21.01 -13.84 -11.68
N LYS A 192 -20.39 -12.71 -11.30
CA LYS A 192 -19.11 -12.22 -11.82
C LYS A 192 -18.21 -11.78 -10.66
N VAL A 193 -16.90 -11.85 -10.84
CA VAL A 193 -15.95 -11.29 -9.84
C VAL A 193 -16.05 -9.76 -9.79
N ALA A 194 -16.46 -9.12 -10.89
CA ALA A 194 -16.74 -7.68 -10.93
C ALA A 194 -17.84 -7.27 -9.93
N ASP A 195 -18.81 -8.15 -9.64
CA ASP A 195 -19.87 -7.87 -8.67
C ASP A 195 -19.28 -7.78 -7.23
N LEU A 196 -18.32 -8.66 -6.90
CA LEU A 196 -17.57 -8.60 -5.65
C LEU A 196 -16.72 -7.32 -5.58
N GLU A 197 -16.01 -7.02 -6.67
CA GLU A 197 -15.19 -5.82 -6.78
C GLU A 197 -16.01 -4.53 -6.57
N TYR A 198 -17.23 -4.49 -7.12
CA TYR A 198 -18.15 -3.37 -6.94
C TYR A 198 -18.51 -3.17 -5.46
N ILE A 199 -18.88 -4.23 -4.74
CA ILE A 199 -19.20 -4.15 -3.31
C ILE A 199 -18.00 -3.62 -2.50
N LEU A 200 -16.79 -4.08 -2.84
CA LEU A 200 -15.57 -3.60 -2.17
C LEU A 200 -15.31 -2.12 -2.42
N LYS A 201 -15.46 -1.66 -3.68
CA LYS A 201 -15.32 -0.24 -4.05
C LYS A 201 -16.32 0.65 -3.31
N GLN A 202 -17.59 0.24 -3.23
CA GLN A 202 -18.60 1.00 -2.50
C GLN A 202 -18.18 1.18 -1.03
N ARG A 203 -17.74 0.10 -0.38
CA ARG A 203 -17.34 0.15 1.02
C ARG A 203 -16.09 1.01 1.25
N GLU A 204 -15.17 1.07 0.30
CA GLU A 204 -14.00 1.94 0.37
C GLU A 204 -14.41 3.42 0.33
N LEU A 205 -15.33 3.79 -0.58
CA LEU A 205 -15.87 5.15 -0.69
C LEU A 205 -16.57 5.60 0.61
N TYR A 206 -17.43 4.77 1.20
CA TYR A 206 -18.12 5.12 2.45
C TYR A 206 -17.18 5.24 3.65
N ARG A 207 -16.04 4.54 3.65
CA ARG A 207 -15.06 4.61 4.75
C ARG A 207 -14.18 5.85 4.68
N GLU A 208 -13.96 6.38 3.48
CA GLU A 208 -13.22 7.63 3.29
C GLU A 208 -14.07 8.85 3.70
N ASP A 209 -15.39 8.82 3.46
CA ASP A 209 -16.29 9.92 3.83
C ASP A 209 -16.47 10.07 5.36
N ASP A 210 -16.59 8.96 6.09
CA ASP A 210 -16.62 8.97 7.57
C ASP A 210 -15.30 9.46 8.21
N SER A 211 -14.17 9.32 7.50
CA SER A 211 -12.87 9.79 7.98
C SER A 211 -12.69 11.32 7.83
N ALA A 212 -13.43 11.95 6.91
CA ALA A 212 -13.49 13.41 6.78
C ALA A 212 -14.45 14.06 7.80
N ILE A 213 -15.38 13.29 8.38
CA ILE A 213 -16.43 13.80 9.28
C ILE A 213 -16.02 13.79 10.76
N ARG A 214 -14.88 13.18 11.13
CA ARG A 214 -14.42 13.11 12.53
C ARG A 214 -13.15 13.92 12.83
N ALA A 215 -13.25 15.25 12.75
CA ALA A 215 -12.68 16.17 13.74
C ALA A 215 -13.12 17.63 13.43
N PRO A 216 -14.16 18.17 14.09
CA PRO A 216 -14.22 19.60 14.33
C PRO A 216 -13.04 19.92 15.25
N GLN A 217 -11.99 20.54 14.72
CA GLN A 217 -11.01 21.25 15.54
C GLN A 217 -11.80 22.19 16.47
N PRO A 218 -11.64 22.14 17.79
CA PRO A 218 -12.10 23.21 18.65
C PRO A 218 -11.40 24.46 18.14
N ARG A 219 -12.14 25.40 17.54
CA ARG A 219 -11.62 26.73 17.27
C ARG A 219 -11.33 27.33 18.63
N GLU A 220 -10.08 27.24 19.09
CA GLU A 220 -9.59 28.08 20.16
C GLU A 220 -9.87 29.52 19.76
N ILE A 221 -10.82 30.13 20.45
CA ILE A 221 -11.06 31.57 20.39
C ILE A 221 -9.79 32.19 20.97
N GLN A 222 -8.83 32.53 20.10
CA GLN A 222 -7.68 33.33 20.45
C GLN A 222 -8.20 34.70 20.91
N ALA A 223 -8.26 34.90 22.23
CA ALA A 223 -8.45 36.21 22.83
C ALA A 223 -7.21 37.05 22.50
N GLY A 224 -7.36 37.96 21.54
CA GLY A 224 -6.34 38.92 21.16
C GLY A 224 -5.92 39.78 22.36
N ASN A 225 -4.61 39.99 22.46
CA ASN A 225 -3.90 40.69 23.53
C ASN A 225 -4.50 42.07 23.84
N VAL A 226 -5.08 42.23 25.04
CA VAL A 226 -5.28 43.55 25.65
C VAL A 226 -4.09 43.82 26.56
N VAL A 227 -3.38 44.91 26.26
CA VAL A 227 -2.21 45.43 26.97
C VAL A 227 -2.51 45.58 28.46
N ARG A 228 -1.69 44.92 29.29
CA ARG A 228 -1.64 45.10 30.74
C ARG A 228 -0.94 46.42 31.04
N ASP A 229 -1.69 47.45 31.40
CA ASP A 229 -1.16 48.62 32.09
C ASP A 229 -1.44 48.55 33.60
N ARG A 230 -0.60 49.28 34.34
CA ARG A 230 -0.02 48.96 35.65
C ARG A 230 -0.94 48.90 36.88
N PHE A 231 -0.43 48.10 37.83
CA PHE A 231 -0.72 48.05 39.26
C PHE A 231 -0.45 49.40 39.96
N ASP A 232 -1.31 49.83 40.90
CA ASP A 232 -1.02 50.02 42.35
C ASP A 232 -2.24 50.67 43.05
N PRO A 233 -2.70 50.15 44.20
CA PRO A 233 -2.67 51.02 45.38
C PRO A 233 -2.30 50.30 46.69
N LYS A 234 -1.23 50.80 47.33
CA LYS A 234 -0.94 50.71 48.77
C LYS A 234 -2.03 51.39 49.62
N CYS A 235 -2.38 50.72 50.73
CA CYS A 235 -2.58 51.17 52.13
C CYS A 235 -3.38 52.47 52.39
N GLN A 236 -4.24 52.69 53.40
CA GLN A 236 -4.66 52.12 54.70
C GLN A 236 -5.91 52.99 55.06
N ALA A 237 -6.92 52.59 55.84
CA ALA A 237 -6.95 52.53 57.30
C ALA A 237 -8.40 52.23 57.76
N ARG A 238 -8.63 51.17 58.56
CA ARG A 238 -9.11 51.16 59.97
C ARG A 238 -10.31 52.04 60.32
N VAL A 239 -11.40 51.44 60.86
CA VAL A 239 -11.99 51.71 62.19
C VAL A 239 -12.71 50.43 62.71
N HIS A 240 -12.73 50.25 64.03
CA HIS A 240 -13.10 49.06 64.81
C HIS A 240 -14.50 49.14 65.47
N VAL A 241 -15.06 47.95 65.76
CA VAL A 241 -15.91 47.51 66.91
C VAL A 241 -17.37 47.98 66.99
N ALA A 242 -18.30 47.00 67.07
CA ALA A 242 -19.15 46.74 68.24
C ALA A 242 -20.05 45.50 68.06
N GLN A 243 -20.38 44.89 69.19
CA GLN A 243 -21.05 43.62 69.46
C GLN A 243 -22.55 43.84 69.76
N GLY A 244 -23.39 42.81 69.60
CA GLY A 244 -24.76 42.84 70.15
C GLY A 244 -25.71 41.76 69.61
N ASP A 245 -26.17 40.92 70.52
CA ASP A 245 -27.06 39.76 70.37
C ASP A 245 -28.53 40.11 70.02
N THR A 246 -29.30 39.15 69.50
CA THR A 246 -30.59 38.72 70.10
C THR A 246 -31.22 37.47 69.44
N VAL A 247 -31.61 36.57 70.35
CA VAL A 247 -32.52 35.41 70.32
C VAL A 247 -33.90 35.64 69.68
N PHE A 248 -34.52 34.60 69.09
CA PHE A 248 -35.71 33.90 69.63
C PHE A 248 -36.18 32.71 68.76
N CYS A 249 -36.90 31.81 69.42
CA CYS A 249 -37.29 30.45 69.01
C CYS A 249 -38.63 30.33 68.25
N GLU A 250 -38.78 29.13 67.65
CA GLU A 250 -40.00 28.35 67.39
C GLU A 250 -41.02 28.76 66.30
N ALA A 251 -41.14 27.88 65.30
CA ALA A 251 -42.42 27.33 64.85
C ALA A 251 -42.24 25.92 64.23
N ARG A 252 -42.63 24.89 65.01
CA ARG A 252 -43.19 23.59 64.55
C ARG A 252 -44.42 23.87 63.65
N GLN A 253 -44.94 23.02 62.76
CA GLN A 253 -44.95 21.57 62.56
C GLN A 253 -45.61 21.31 61.18
N GLY A 254 -45.25 20.22 60.50
CA GLY A 254 -45.96 19.71 59.33
C GLY A 254 -45.31 18.42 58.83
N ALA A 255 -45.96 17.30 59.11
CA ALA A 255 -45.41 15.95 59.22
C ALA A 255 -45.05 15.24 57.89
N PRO A 256 -44.26 14.15 57.95
CA PRO A 256 -43.76 13.37 56.81
C PRO A 256 -44.63 12.14 56.51
N THR A 257 -44.50 11.56 55.31
CA THR A 257 -45.02 10.21 55.01
C THR A 257 -43.95 9.31 54.39
N THR A 258 -43.57 8.36 55.24
CA THR A 258 -42.95 7.03 55.09
C THR A 258 -43.20 6.27 53.79
N ALA A 259 -42.13 5.66 53.26
CA ALA A 259 -42.06 4.25 52.82
C ALA A 259 -40.57 3.82 52.81
N ARG A 260 -40.03 3.41 53.97
CA ARG A 260 -39.85 2.02 54.45
C ARG A 260 -39.05 1.10 53.51
N SER A 261 -37.83 0.84 53.97
CA SER A 261 -36.85 -0.18 53.59
C SER A 261 -37.30 -1.62 53.91
N GLN A 262 -36.81 -2.60 53.15
CA GLN A 262 -36.04 -3.80 53.58
C GLN A 262 -35.99 -4.82 52.39
N ILE A 263 -34.82 -5.35 51.93
CA ILE A 263 -33.90 -6.35 52.56
C ILE A 263 -34.67 -7.69 52.74
N MET A 264 -34.31 -8.91 52.32
CA MET A 264 -33.07 -9.70 52.05
C MET A 264 -33.52 -10.93 51.19
N ASP A 265 -32.78 -11.46 50.21
CA ASP A 265 -31.68 -12.45 50.29
C ASP A 265 -32.09 -13.95 50.34
N VAL A 266 -31.24 -14.76 49.69
CA VAL A 266 -30.97 -16.21 49.78
C VAL A 266 -31.94 -17.23 49.17
N GLY A 267 -31.38 -18.14 48.35
CA GLY A 267 -32.00 -19.44 48.06
C GLY A 267 -31.28 -20.27 47.00
N GLU A 268 -30.25 -21.01 47.41
CA GLU A 268 -29.54 -22.05 46.67
C GLU A 268 -30.45 -23.17 46.12
N GLY A 269 -29.98 -23.91 45.12
CA GLY A 269 -30.64 -25.15 44.67
C GLY A 269 -29.92 -25.90 43.55
N CYS A 270 -28.85 -26.62 43.92
CA CYS A 270 -28.29 -27.75 43.16
C CYS A 270 -29.37 -28.76 42.75
N PHE A 271 -29.27 -29.37 41.56
CA PHE A 271 -29.49 -30.82 41.40
C PHE A 271 -28.74 -31.36 40.16
N LYS A 272 -27.84 -32.30 40.42
CA LYS A 272 -27.29 -33.28 39.47
C LYS A 272 -28.33 -34.38 39.24
N LEU A 273 -28.34 -34.95 38.03
CA LEU A 273 -28.16 -36.38 37.76
C LEU A 273 -27.53 -36.53 36.37
#